data_AF-D4H498-F1
#
_entry.id   AF-D4H498-F1
#
_cell.length_a   1.000
_cell.length_b   1.000
_cell.length_c   1.000
_cell.angle_alpha   90.00
_cell.angle_beta   90.00
_cell.angle_gamma   90.00
#
_symmetry.space_group_name_H-M   'P 1'
#
loop_
_entity.id
_entity.type
_entity.pdbx_description
1 polymer ?
#
loop_
_entity_poly.entity_id
_entity_poly.type
_entity_poly.pdbx_seq_one_letter_code
_entity_poly.pdbx_strand_id
1 'polypeptide(L)'
;MRKFMPFILIAFIGVVVIISVIPDYKDSKRPFNKLVAFASSEGFALGVLMPDASMVTKAAEEVEKTESIIQRSIPTKFLSGADAESIAHEQGVSIPGYILLDGDGNVAVRENDVLKSDVLSKYFANLHTH
;
A
#
# COMPACT_ATOMS: atom_id res chain seq x y z
N MET A 1 5.65 16.90 -51.25
CA MET A 1 4.87 16.79 -49.99
C MET A 1 4.54 15.36 -49.52
N ARG A 2 4.56 14.32 -50.38
CA ARG A 2 4.23 12.93 -49.98
C ARG A 2 5.31 12.15 -49.18
N LYS A 3 6.57 12.61 -49.13
CA LYS A 3 7.68 11.88 -48.48
C LYS A 3 7.87 12.17 -46.98
N PHE A 4 7.29 13.26 -46.46
CA PHE A 4 7.35 13.62 -45.03
C PHE A 4 6.18 13.07 -44.21
N MET A 5 5.14 12.58 -44.88
CA MET A 5 3.94 12.02 -44.28
C MET A 5 4.21 10.84 -43.30
N PRO A 6 5.12 9.88 -43.58
CA PRO A 6 5.41 8.81 -42.62
C PRO A 6 6.20 9.28 -41.39
N PHE A 7 7.08 10.28 -41.53
CA PHE A 7 7.85 10.84 -40.41
C PHE A 7 6.96 11.61 -39.43
N ILE A 8 5.99 12.38 -39.94
CA ILE A 8 5.01 13.09 -39.10
C ILE A 8 4.13 12.08 -38.36
N LEU A 9 3.72 10.99 -39.01
CA LEU A 9 2.90 9.95 -38.39
C LEU A 9 3.65 9.22 -37.27
N ILE A 10 4.93 8.87 -37.46
CA ILE A 10 5.76 8.21 -36.45
C ILE A 10 6.04 9.14 -35.26
N ALA A 11 6.33 10.42 -35.53
CA ALA A 11 6.50 11.41 -34.46
C ALA A 11 5.21 11.61 -33.65
N PHE A 12 4.05 11.60 -34.31
CA PHE A 12 2.75 11.72 -33.64
C PHE A 12 2.44 10.49 -32.77
N ILE A 13 2.70 9.27 -33.27
CA ILE A 13 2.54 8.04 -32.49
C ILE A 13 3.49 8.03 -31.29
N GLY A 14 4.76 8.44 -31.48
CA GLY A 14 5.73 8.53 -30.39
C GLY A 14 5.29 9.50 -29.28
N VAL A 15 4.72 10.65 -29.64
CA VAL A 15 4.19 11.63 -28.68
C VAL A 15 2.96 11.08 -27.94
N VAL A 16 2.04 10.41 -28.63
CA VAL A 16 0.83 9.83 -28.01
C VAL A 16 1.17 8.72 -27.03
N VAL A 17 2.15 7.87 -27.34
CA VAL A 17 2.63 6.82 -26.43
C VAL A 17 3.29 7.43 -25.18
N ILE A 18 4.13 8.45 -25.35
CA ILE A 18 4.77 9.11 -24.20
C ILE A 18 3.74 9.81 -23.30
N ILE A 19 2.74 10.49 -23.87
CA ILE A 19 1.68 11.15 -23.08
C ILE A 19 0.84 10.13 -22.30
N SER A 20 0.58 8.95 -22.89
CA SER A 20 -0.26 7.92 -22.27
C SER A 20 0.43 7.22 -21.09
N VAL A 21 1.76 7.10 -21.07
CA VAL A 21 2.51 6.41 -19.99
C VAL A 21 2.74 7.31 -18.76
N ILE A 22 2.66 8.64 -18.91
CA ILE A 22 2.85 9.60 -17.81
C ILE A 22 1.82 9.47 -16.66
N PRO A 23 0.50 9.35 -16.90
CA PRO A 23 -0.47 9.20 -15.82
C PRO A 23 -0.27 7.88 -15.05
N ASP A 24 -0.10 6.76 -15.73
CA ASP A 24 0.14 5.44 -15.10
C ASP A 24 1.40 5.41 -14.24
N TYR A 25 2.46 6.12 -14.67
CA TYR A 25 3.70 6.23 -13.90
C TYR A 25 3.54 7.07 -12.61
N LYS A 26 2.71 8.11 -12.65
CA LYS A 26 2.39 8.91 -11.45
C LYS A 26 1.53 8.13 -10.47
N ASP A 27 0.56 7.38 -10.99
CA ASP A 27 -0.32 6.56 -10.17
C ASP A 27 0.45 5.41 -9.52
N SER A 28 1.37 4.76 -10.24
CA SER A 28 2.24 3.71 -9.67
C SER A 28 3.15 4.19 -8.53
N LYS A 29 3.43 5.50 -8.45
CA LYS A 29 4.25 6.08 -7.37
C LYS A 29 3.47 6.46 -6.12
N ARG A 30 2.13 6.40 -6.16
CA ARG A 30 1.31 6.72 -5.00
C ARG A 30 1.64 5.79 -3.84
N PRO A 31 1.71 6.29 -2.59
CA PRO A 31 2.09 5.47 -1.44
C PRO A 31 1.18 4.26 -1.25
N PHE A 32 -0.14 4.41 -1.50
CA PHE A 32 -1.07 3.29 -1.46
C PHE A 32 -0.76 2.22 -2.52
N ASN A 33 -0.46 2.62 -3.75
CA ASN A 33 -0.14 1.66 -4.82
C ASN A 33 1.18 0.91 -4.57
N LYS A 34 2.14 1.53 -3.89
CA LYS A 34 3.35 0.82 -3.41
C LYS A 34 3.00 -0.23 -2.34
N LEU A 35 2.05 0.09 -1.46
CA LEU A 35 1.58 -0.85 -0.45
C LEU A 35 0.79 -2.01 -1.09
N VAL A 36 -0.03 -1.72 -2.11
CA VAL A 36 -0.72 -2.74 -2.93
C VAL A 36 0.30 -3.64 -3.62
N ALA A 37 1.31 -3.07 -4.29
CA ALA A 37 2.34 -3.86 -4.95
C ALA A 37 3.12 -4.76 -3.96
N PHE A 38 3.36 -4.25 -2.75
CA PHE A 38 3.97 -5.02 -1.67
C PHE A 38 3.05 -6.14 -1.16
N ALA A 39 1.75 -5.89 -1.02
CA ALA A 39 0.77 -6.92 -0.67
C ALA A 39 0.71 -8.02 -1.75
N SER A 40 0.73 -7.66 -3.03
CA SER A 40 0.73 -8.62 -4.12
C SER A 40 2.00 -9.46 -4.22
N SER A 41 3.16 -8.93 -3.81
CA SER A 41 4.39 -9.74 -3.77
C SER A 41 4.43 -10.71 -2.60
N GLU A 42 3.82 -10.34 -1.46
CA GLU A 42 3.89 -11.11 -0.21
C GLU A 42 2.63 -11.97 0.03
N GLY A 43 1.60 -11.80 -0.80
CA GLY A 43 0.28 -12.44 -0.68
C GLY A 43 -0.69 -11.75 0.29
N PHE A 44 -0.19 -10.84 1.13
CA PHE A 44 -0.95 -9.88 1.95
C PHE A 44 0.02 -8.87 2.54
N ALA A 45 -0.45 -7.71 3.00
CA ALA A 45 0.40 -6.77 3.73
C ALA A 45 -0.36 -5.93 4.76
N LEU A 46 0.33 -5.59 5.85
CA LEU A 46 -0.12 -4.62 6.86
C LEU A 46 0.54 -3.26 6.60
N GLY A 47 -0.25 -2.23 6.33
CA GLY A 47 0.18 -0.84 6.31
C GLY A 47 -0.15 -0.16 7.63
N VAL A 48 0.86 0.21 8.42
CA VAL A 48 0.68 0.94 9.67
C VAL A 48 0.91 2.42 9.42
N LEU A 49 -0.12 3.24 9.65
CA LEU A 49 -0.12 4.68 9.46
C LEU A 49 0.16 5.36 10.79
N MET A 50 1.28 6.07 10.88
CA MET A 50 1.73 6.70 12.13
C MET A 50 1.88 8.21 11.96
N PRO A 51 1.61 8.98 13.03
CA PRO A 51 1.79 10.43 13.01
C PRO A 51 3.26 10.82 12.84
N ASP A 52 4.17 10.02 13.40
CA ASP A 52 5.61 10.25 13.33
C ASP A 52 6.42 8.94 13.41
N ALA A 53 7.71 9.05 13.09
CA ALA A 53 8.64 7.92 13.09
C ALA A 53 8.99 7.41 14.50
N SER A 54 8.70 8.15 15.58
CA SER A 54 8.99 7.71 16.95
C SER A 54 8.06 6.57 17.40
N MET A 55 6.92 6.40 16.74
CA MET A 55 5.97 5.30 17.00
C MET A 55 6.35 3.98 16.33
N VAL A 56 7.33 3.96 15.42
CA VAL A 56 7.72 2.77 14.64
C VAL A 56 8.09 1.61 15.56
N THR A 57 8.93 1.84 16.58
CA THR A 57 9.39 0.77 17.47
C THR A 57 8.23 0.13 18.23
N LYS A 58 7.31 0.94 18.77
CA LYS A 58 6.12 0.44 19.47
C LYS A 58 5.20 -0.33 18.53
N ALA A 59 4.98 0.18 17.32
CA ALA A 59 4.17 -0.52 16.32
C ALA A 59 4.80 -1.85 15.91
N ALA A 60 6.12 -1.88 15.72
CA ALA A 60 6.86 -3.11 15.41
C ALA A 60 6.77 -4.15 16.53
N GLU A 61 6.88 -3.73 17.80
CA GLU A 61 6.68 -4.61 18.95
C GLU A 61 5.26 -5.22 18.96
N GLU A 62 4.23 -4.44 18.64
CA GLU A 62 2.86 -4.96 18.56
C GLU A 62 2.65 -5.93 17.38
N VAL A 63 3.33 -5.70 16.25
CA VAL A 63 3.36 -6.66 15.14
C VAL A 63 4.05 -7.95 15.57
N GLU A 64 5.25 -7.87 16.16
CA GLU A 64 6.03 -9.05 16.59
C GLU A 64 5.28 -9.88 17.64
N LYS A 65 4.59 -9.21 18.59
CA LYS A 65 3.67 -9.88 19.52
C LYS A 65 2.56 -10.62 18.78
N THR A 66 1.98 -10.00 17.75
CA THR A 66 0.94 -10.63 16.94
C THR A 66 1.49 -11.82 16.18
N GLU A 67 2.64 -11.69 15.52
CA GLU A 67 3.32 -12.77 14.79
C GLU A 67 3.60 -13.96 15.72
N SER A 68 3.99 -13.70 16.97
CA SER A 68 4.20 -14.72 18.00
C SER A 68 2.90 -15.43 18.41
N ILE A 69 1.78 -14.70 18.47
CA ILE A 69 0.45 -15.27 18.79
C ILE A 69 -0.06 -16.15 17.65
N ILE A 70 0.05 -15.69 16.41
CA ILE A 70 -0.49 -16.38 15.23
C ILE A 70 0.49 -17.38 14.60
N GLN A 71 1.73 -17.43 15.11
CA GLN A 71 2.84 -18.25 14.62
C GLN A 71 3.11 -18.06 13.11
N ARG A 72 2.98 -16.83 12.63
CA ARG A 72 3.13 -16.47 11.22
C ARG A 72 3.67 -15.04 11.10
N SER A 73 4.61 -14.83 10.18
CA SER A 73 5.10 -13.48 9.89
C SER A 73 4.07 -12.65 9.12
N ILE A 74 3.98 -11.37 9.45
CA ILE A 74 3.07 -10.37 8.90
C ILE A 74 3.93 -9.37 8.10
N PRO A 75 3.92 -9.43 6.76
CA PRO A 75 4.60 -8.46 5.92
C PRO A 75 4.08 -7.05 6.22
N THR A 76 4.91 -6.22 6.84
CA THR A 76 4.48 -4.92 7.37
C THR A 76 5.24 -3.75 6.76
N LYS A 77 4.52 -2.68 6.42
CA LYS A 77 5.08 -1.37 6.07
C LYS A 77 4.67 -0.33 7.10
N PHE A 78 5.67 0.28 7.71
CA PHE A 78 5.53 1.40 8.63
C PHE A 78 5.60 2.71 7.82
N LEU A 79 4.52 3.48 7.83
CA LEU A 79 4.36 4.70 7.04
C LEU A 79 4.15 5.88 7.98
N SER A 80 4.79 7.00 7.70
CA SER A 80 4.65 8.24 8.47
C SER A 80 4.77 9.47 7.57
N GLY A 81 4.35 10.64 8.08
CA GLY A 81 4.37 11.90 7.32
C GLY A 81 3.49 11.85 6.07
N ALA A 82 4.00 12.42 4.96
CA ALA A 82 3.23 12.58 3.72
C ALA A 82 2.69 11.26 3.13
N ASP A 83 3.43 10.16 3.27
CA ASP A 83 2.99 8.85 2.77
C ASP A 83 1.80 8.32 3.58
N ALA A 84 1.84 8.50 4.90
CA ALA A 84 0.73 8.11 5.78
C ALA A 84 -0.49 9.01 5.56
N GLU A 85 -0.29 10.33 5.46
CA GLU A 85 -1.36 11.31 5.19
C GLU A 85 -2.06 11.04 3.86
N SER A 86 -1.28 10.74 2.81
CA SER A 86 -1.84 10.39 1.49
C SER A 86 -2.72 9.16 1.56
N ILE A 87 -2.26 8.09 2.23
CA ILE A 87 -3.02 6.84 2.36
C ILE A 87 -4.26 7.03 3.22
N ALA A 88 -4.11 7.74 4.35
CA ALA A 88 -5.19 8.09 5.26
C ALA A 88 -6.33 8.81 4.52
N HIS A 89 -5.98 9.83 3.72
CA HIS A 89 -6.94 10.58 2.92
C HIS A 89 -7.57 9.72 1.80
N GLU A 90 -6.78 8.94 1.07
CA GLU A 90 -7.27 8.09 -0.03
C GLU A 90 -8.18 6.95 0.44
N GLN A 91 -7.88 6.34 1.60
CA GLN A 91 -8.60 5.17 2.11
C GLN A 91 -9.65 5.50 3.17
N GLY A 92 -9.76 6.76 3.59
CA GLY A 92 -10.67 7.19 4.65
C GLY A 92 -10.29 6.64 6.02
N VAL A 93 -9.00 6.58 6.33
CA VAL A 93 -8.45 6.05 7.59
C VAL A 93 -7.81 7.19 8.38
N SER A 94 -7.94 7.17 9.70
CA SER A 94 -7.32 8.15 10.59
C SER A 94 -5.84 7.83 10.85
N ILE A 95 -5.07 8.83 11.25
CA ILE A 95 -3.71 8.65 11.78
C ILE A 95 -3.75 8.96 13.29
N PRO A 96 -3.27 8.07 14.18
CA PRO A 96 -2.77 6.74 13.90
C PRO A 96 -3.86 5.76 13.44
N GLY A 97 -3.48 4.81 12.60
CA GLY A 97 -4.38 3.79 12.06
C GLY A 97 -3.62 2.70 11.32
N TYR A 98 -4.32 1.68 10.85
CA TYR A 98 -3.71 0.63 10.04
C TYR A 98 -4.68 0.03 9.04
N ILE A 99 -4.12 -0.52 7.98
CA ILE A 99 -4.85 -1.18 6.90
C ILE A 99 -4.24 -2.55 6.61
N LEU A 100 -5.09 -3.56 6.43
CA LEU A 100 -4.68 -4.89 5.98
C LEU A 100 -5.12 -5.06 4.53
N LEU A 101 -4.18 -5.44 3.67
CA LEU A 101 -4.42 -5.73 2.26
C LEU A 101 -4.31 -7.23 2.00
N ASP A 102 -5.15 -7.76 1.13
CA ASP A 102 -4.98 -9.09 0.54
C ASP A 102 -3.95 -9.07 -0.61
N GLY A 103 -3.62 -10.24 -1.16
CA GLY A 103 -2.66 -10.38 -2.26
C GLY A 103 -3.13 -9.77 -3.58
N ASP A 104 -4.42 -9.50 -3.72
CA ASP A 104 -4.99 -8.82 -4.88
C ASP A 104 -4.96 -7.29 -4.73
N GLY A 105 -4.51 -6.79 -3.58
CA GLY A 105 -4.43 -5.36 -3.28
C GLY A 105 -5.71 -4.76 -2.73
N ASN A 106 -6.72 -5.57 -2.41
CA ASN A 106 -7.95 -5.07 -1.80
C ASN A 106 -7.74 -4.86 -0.30
N VAL A 107 -8.36 -3.81 0.22
CA VAL A 107 -8.32 -3.52 1.66
C VAL A 107 -9.32 -4.42 2.39
N ALA A 108 -8.80 -5.40 3.13
CA ALA A 108 -9.57 -6.31 3.97
C ALA A 108 -9.97 -5.67 5.32
N VAL A 109 -9.10 -4.84 5.89
CA VAL A 109 -9.33 -4.20 7.21
C VAL A 109 -8.90 -2.74 7.16
N ARG A 110 -9.69 -1.87 7.80
CA ARG A 110 -9.37 -0.46 8.08
C ARG A 110 -9.62 -0.18 9.55
N GLU A 111 -8.62 0.33 10.24
CA GLU A 111 -8.71 0.63 11.66
C GLU A 111 -8.15 2.00 11.99
N ASN A 112 -8.88 2.72 12.83
CA ASN A 112 -8.67 4.13 13.16
C ASN A 112 -8.14 4.31 14.59
N ASP A 113 -7.24 3.43 15.00
CA ASP A 113 -6.58 3.49 16.31
C ASP A 113 -5.12 3.05 16.18
N VAL A 114 -4.35 3.30 17.25
CA VAL A 114 -3.01 2.76 17.41
C VAL A 114 -3.05 1.24 17.27
N LEU A 115 -2.09 0.70 16.53
CA LEU A 115 -1.93 -0.74 16.37
C LEU A 115 -1.78 -1.42 17.74
N LYS A 116 -2.61 -2.43 17.99
CA LYS A 116 -2.53 -3.29 19.18
C LYS A 116 -2.65 -4.75 18.78
N SER A 117 -1.82 -5.59 19.37
CA SER A 117 -1.73 -7.02 19.06
C SER A 117 -3.02 -7.80 19.34
N ASP A 118 -3.80 -7.40 20.35
CA ASP A 118 -5.07 -8.03 20.72
C ASP A 118 -6.17 -7.81 19.67
N VAL A 119 -6.15 -6.67 18.97
CA VAL A 119 -7.07 -6.38 17.88
C VAL A 119 -6.57 -7.01 16.58
N LEU A 120 -5.28 -6.84 16.28
CA LEU A 120 -4.70 -7.35 15.04
C LEU A 120 -4.81 -8.88 14.93
N SER A 121 -4.53 -9.61 16.03
CA SER A 121 -4.64 -11.07 16.07
C SER A 121 -6.04 -11.60 15.76
N LYS A 122 -7.12 -10.85 16.03
CA LYS A 122 -8.49 -11.25 15.71
C LYS A 122 -8.71 -11.36 14.20
N TYR A 123 -8.10 -10.46 13.43
CA TYR A 123 -8.19 -10.47 11.97
C TYR A 123 -7.49 -11.69 11.37
N PHE A 124 -6.37 -12.11 11.97
CA PHE A 124 -5.63 -13.29 11.53
C PHE A 124 -6.20 -14.61 12.06
N ALA A 125 -6.83 -14.61 13.24
CA ALA A 125 -7.54 -15.78 13.75
C ALA A 125 -8.75 -16.14 12.87
N ASN A 126 -9.43 -15.13 12.31
CA ASN A 126 -10.54 -15.33 11.37
C ASN A 126 -10.08 -15.66 9.95
N LEU A 127 -8.78 -15.55 9.64
CA LEU A 127 -8.18 -15.95 8.36
C LEU A 127 -7.85 -17.46 8.31
N HIS A 128 -8.38 -18.27 9.24
CA HIS A 128 -8.25 -19.72 9.22
C HIS A 128 -8.82 -20.33 7.91
N THR A 129 -7.88 -20.62 7.01
CA THR A 129 -7.73 -21.87 6.24
C THR A 129 -8.85 -22.25 5.28
N HIS A 130 -8.63 -21.94 3.99
CA HIS A 130 -8.75 -22.96 2.94
C HIS A 130 -7.36 -23.35 2.46
#